data_AF-A0A2G9YD50-F1
#
_entry.id   AF-A0A2G9YD50-F1
#
_cell.length_a   1.000
_cell.length_b   1.000
_cell.length_c   1.000
_cell.angle_alpha   90.00
_cell.angle_beta   90.00
_cell.angle_gamma   90.00
#
_symmetry.space_group_name_H-M   'P 1'
#
loop_
_entity.id
_entity.type
_entity.pdbx_description
1 polymer ?
#
loop_
_entity_poly.entity_id
_entity_poly.type
_entity_poly.pdbx_seq_one_letter_code
_entity_poly.pdbx_strand_id
1 'polypeptide(L)'
;MAVIIREERTIGGKKFRDIKVYRSDKFAVTEETQKQAERLDEFLSKTLAEIRKEAGQKKLLKLKGKSGALDLWYFIGKKLQFVDDPKLIPPEDKKYVWRALWDHAGELAPGEMNSRSGTHRDHFLYCYRIAKFDKGDVERGGNWRAWVEFLDSPKIHSDERILDWIGAKMKTINKKNWVRILNRNVRQVLKDKDTSFYTKGELYALLEKVWNDLDKTEAK
;
A
#
# COMPACT_ATOMS: atom_id res chain seq x y z
N MET A 1 -1.09 11.41 17.47
CA MET A 1 -2.46 11.93 17.32
C MET A 1 -3.43 10.77 17.44
N ALA A 2 -4.74 10.97 17.24
CA ALA A 2 -5.67 9.86 17.01
C ALA A 2 -6.13 9.88 15.54
N VAL A 3 -6.56 8.73 15.03
CA VAL A 3 -7.16 8.58 13.71
C VAL A 3 -8.58 8.05 13.91
N ILE A 4 -9.55 8.66 13.23
CA ILE A 4 -10.93 8.20 13.26
C ILE A 4 -11.07 7.02 12.30
N ILE A 5 -11.60 5.92 12.80
CA ILE A 5 -12.09 4.81 11.98
C ILE A 5 -13.56 4.55 12.32
N ARG A 6 -14.31 4.01 11.36
CA ARG A 6 -15.72 3.63 11.53
C ARG A 6 -15.84 2.12 11.72
N GLU A 7 -16.53 1.73 12.78
CA GLU A 7 -16.76 0.32 13.16
C GLU A 7 -18.26 -0.02 13.21
N GLU A 8 -18.60 -1.28 12.89
CA GLU A 8 -19.89 -1.87 13.23
C GLU A 8 -19.81 -2.44 14.65
N ARG A 9 -20.74 -2.06 15.54
CA ARG A 9 -20.82 -2.63 16.89
C ARG A 9 -22.25 -3.05 17.22
N THR A 10 -22.37 -4.13 17.98
CA THR A 10 -23.64 -4.56 18.55
C THR A 10 -23.76 -4.03 19.96
N ILE A 11 -24.72 -3.13 20.22
CA ILE A 11 -25.01 -2.58 21.55
C ILE A 11 -26.44 -2.95 21.89
N GLY A 12 -26.65 -3.75 22.94
CA GLY A 12 -27.98 -4.21 23.34
C GLY A 12 -28.72 -5.02 22.27
N GLY A 13 -28.01 -5.86 21.52
CA GLY A 13 -28.58 -6.69 20.44
C GLY A 13 -28.89 -5.96 19.13
N LYS A 14 -28.73 -4.62 19.08
CA LYS A 14 -28.87 -3.82 17.86
C LYS A 14 -27.51 -3.55 17.24
N LYS A 15 -27.42 -3.74 15.92
CA LYS A 15 -26.23 -3.40 15.13
C LYS A 15 -26.23 -1.92 14.79
N PHE A 16 -25.20 -1.23 15.22
CA PHE A 16 -24.91 0.15 14.85
C PHE A 16 -23.75 0.14 13.86
N ARG A 17 -23.94 0.80 12.71
CA ARG A 17 -22.89 1.02 11.71
C ARG A 17 -22.35 2.44 11.85
N ASP A 18 -21.15 2.65 11.33
CA ASP A 18 -20.50 3.96 11.25
C ASP A 18 -20.21 4.63 12.60
N ILE A 19 -19.98 3.85 13.66
CA ILE A 19 -19.54 4.41 14.94
C ILE A 19 -18.12 4.92 14.80
N LYS A 20 -17.92 6.23 15.02
CA LYS A 20 -16.58 6.84 15.10
C LYS A 20 -15.80 6.27 16.28
N VAL A 21 -14.62 5.74 16.00
CA VAL A 21 -13.68 5.22 17.00
C VAL A 21 -12.33 5.91 16.80
N TYR A 22 -11.85 6.57 17.85
CA TYR A 22 -10.54 7.20 17.87
C TYR A 22 -9.48 6.15 18.19
N ARG A 23 -8.59 5.87 17.23
CA ARG A 23 -7.47 4.93 17.39
C ARG A 23 -6.16 5.70 17.51
N SER A 24 -5.35 5.33 18.48
CA SER A 24 -4.00 5.85 18.69
C SER A 24 -3.16 4.81 19.42
N ASP A 25 -1.85 4.83 19.20
CA ASP A 25 -0.90 4.10 20.04
C ASP A 25 -0.60 4.83 21.37
N LYS A 26 -1.07 6.07 21.53
CA LYS A 26 -0.93 6.81 22.79
C LYS A 26 -1.96 6.34 23.81
N PHE A 27 -1.53 6.21 25.06
CA PHE A 27 -2.34 5.68 26.16
C PHE A 27 -3.63 6.47 26.43
N ALA A 28 -3.63 7.78 26.18
CA ALA A 28 -4.80 8.64 26.41
C ALA A 28 -5.13 9.48 25.16
N VAL A 29 -6.41 9.46 24.79
CA VAL A 29 -6.97 10.34 23.77
C VAL A 29 -7.42 11.63 24.47
N THR A 30 -6.62 12.68 24.34
CA THR A 30 -6.95 14.02 24.86
C THR A 30 -7.86 14.77 23.90
N GLU A 31 -8.51 15.84 24.36
CA GLU A 31 -9.34 16.73 23.52
C GLU A 31 -8.57 17.26 22.30
N GLU A 32 -7.29 17.61 22.48
CA GLU A 32 -6.44 18.06 21.37
C GLU A 32 -6.26 16.95 20.32
N THR A 33 -6.00 15.71 20.75
CA THR A 33 -5.85 14.59 19.82
C THR A 33 -7.16 14.24 19.10
N GLN A 34 -8.33 14.45 19.74
CA GLN A 34 -9.63 14.32 19.08
C GLN A 34 -9.82 15.39 18.01
N LYS A 35 -9.52 16.66 18.32
CA LYS A 35 -9.57 17.77 17.36
C LYS A 35 -8.64 17.52 16.16
N GLN A 36 -7.45 16.99 16.39
CA GLN A 36 -6.53 16.60 15.31
C GLN A 36 -7.11 15.45 14.46
N ALA A 37 -7.72 14.45 15.10
CA ALA A 37 -8.35 13.32 14.42
C ALA A 37 -9.55 13.74 13.56
N GLU A 38 -10.37 14.67 14.04
CA GLU A 38 -11.50 15.25 13.30
C GLU A 38 -11.00 16.03 12.07
N ARG A 39 -9.97 16.87 12.23
CA ARG A 39 -9.35 17.58 11.09
C ARG A 39 -8.80 16.62 10.05
N LEU A 40 -8.15 15.54 10.48
CA LEU A 40 -7.67 14.50 9.57
C LEU A 40 -8.83 13.80 8.86
N ASP A 41 -9.91 13.43 9.57
CA ASP A 41 -11.09 12.78 8.97
C ASP A 41 -11.75 13.68 7.91
N GLU A 42 -11.89 14.99 8.19
CA GLU A 42 -12.37 15.97 7.22
C GLU A 42 -11.44 16.12 6.02
N PHE A 43 -10.13 16.17 6.27
CA PHE A 43 -9.12 16.21 5.22
C PHE A 43 -9.23 14.98 4.31
N LEU A 44 -9.26 13.77 4.88
CA LEU A 44 -9.38 12.52 4.13
C LEU A 44 -10.66 12.47 3.30
N SER A 45 -11.79 12.91 3.88
CA SER A 45 -13.07 13.00 3.18
C SER A 45 -12.99 13.90 1.95
N LYS A 46 -12.48 15.14 2.11
CA LYS A 46 -12.32 16.11 1.00
C LYS A 46 -11.35 15.58 -0.05
N THR A 47 -10.18 15.13 0.37
CA THR A 47 -9.13 14.63 -0.53
C THR A 47 -9.60 13.41 -1.33
N LEU A 48 -10.29 12.44 -0.72
CA LEU A 48 -10.79 11.28 -1.46
C LEU A 48 -11.95 11.61 -2.40
N ALA A 49 -12.78 12.60 -2.05
CA ALA A 49 -13.79 13.12 -2.97
C ALA A 49 -13.16 13.77 -4.21
N GLU A 50 -12.10 14.55 -4.03
CA GLU A 50 -11.33 15.16 -5.13
C GLU A 50 -10.65 14.10 -6.01
N ILE A 51 -9.97 13.12 -5.40
CA ILE A 51 -9.35 11.99 -6.12
C ILE A 51 -10.39 11.23 -6.94
N ARG A 52 -11.59 10.99 -6.38
CA ARG A 52 -12.69 10.32 -7.08
C ARG A 52 -13.15 11.12 -8.28
N LYS A 53 -13.33 12.44 -8.12
CA LYS A 53 -13.72 13.34 -9.20
C LYS A 53 -12.68 13.33 -10.33
N GLU A 54 -11.40 13.46 -10.00
CA GLU A 54 -10.30 13.42 -10.98
C GLU A 54 -10.21 12.05 -11.69
N ALA A 55 -10.33 10.95 -10.94
CA ALA A 55 -10.32 9.60 -11.53
C ALA A 55 -11.51 9.40 -12.49
N GLY A 56 -12.67 9.94 -12.15
CA GLY A 56 -13.87 9.93 -13.01
C GLY A 56 -13.65 10.72 -14.30
N GLN A 57 -13.11 11.93 -14.21
CA GLN A 57 -12.78 12.77 -15.38
C GLN A 57 -11.78 12.08 -16.32
N LYS A 58 -10.77 11.41 -15.76
CA LYS A 58 -9.78 10.62 -16.52
C LYS A 58 -10.30 9.25 -16.98
N LYS A 59 -11.57 8.92 -16.72
CA LYS A 59 -12.21 7.63 -17.01
C LYS A 59 -11.50 6.42 -16.38
N LEU A 60 -10.68 6.63 -15.36
CA LEU A 60 -9.88 5.58 -14.72
C LEU A 60 -10.75 4.62 -13.90
N LEU A 61 -11.85 5.10 -13.30
CA LEU A 61 -12.78 4.26 -12.54
C LEU A 61 -13.35 3.09 -13.35
N LYS A 62 -13.45 3.26 -14.68
CA LYS A 62 -13.93 2.21 -15.61
C LYS A 62 -12.94 1.05 -15.80
N LEU A 63 -11.70 1.20 -15.32
CA LEU A 63 -10.62 0.21 -15.41
C LEU A 63 -10.63 -0.79 -14.24
N LYS A 64 -11.47 -0.59 -13.23
CA LYS A 64 -11.63 -1.55 -12.12
C LYS A 64 -11.97 -2.94 -12.63
N GLY A 65 -11.24 -3.94 -12.13
CA GLY A 65 -11.42 -5.34 -12.54
C GLY A 65 -10.96 -5.66 -13.96
N LYS A 66 -10.36 -4.70 -14.69
CA LYS A 66 -9.90 -4.88 -16.08
C LYS A 66 -8.37 -4.89 -16.18
N SER A 67 -7.85 -5.24 -17.35
CA SER A 67 -6.41 -5.30 -17.63
C SER A 67 -5.67 -3.98 -17.36
N GLY A 68 -6.33 -2.83 -17.54
CA GLY A 68 -5.80 -1.49 -17.27
C GLY A 68 -5.90 -1.03 -15.81
N ALA A 69 -6.28 -1.89 -14.87
CA ALA A 69 -6.47 -1.48 -13.48
C ALA A 69 -5.21 -0.88 -12.83
N LEU A 70 -4.01 -1.23 -13.33
CA LEU A 70 -2.74 -0.67 -12.85
C LEU A 70 -2.70 0.86 -12.94
N ASP A 71 -3.23 1.46 -14.01
CA ASP A 71 -3.25 2.91 -14.18
C ASP A 71 -4.08 3.61 -13.11
N LEU A 72 -5.26 3.04 -12.81
CA LEU A 72 -6.13 3.55 -11.75
C LEU A 72 -5.43 3.46 -10.39
N TRP A 73 -4.86 2.30 -10.08
CA TRP A 73 -4.25 2.06 -8.77
C TRP A 73 -2.97 2.85 -8.56
N TYR A 74 -2.16 3.01 -9.60
CA TYR A 74 -0.99 3.89 -9.58
C TYR A 74 -1.41 5.35 -9.41
N PHE A 75 -2.45 5.82 -10.12
CA PHE A 75 -2.99 7.16 -9.95
C PHE A 75 -3.43 7.44 -8.51
N ILE A 76 -4.22 6.53 -7.93
CA ILE A 76 -4.65 6.64 -6.52
C ILE A 76 -3.42 6.67 -5.61
N GLY A 77 -2.46 5.77 -5.82
CA GLY A 77 -1.23 5.72 -5.03
C GLY A 77 -0.42 7.02 -5.05
N LYS A 78 -0.33 7.69 -6.21
CA LYS A 78 0.33 9.00 -6.33
C LYS A 78 -0.39 10.08 -5.55
N LYS A 79 -1.73 10.04 -5.53
CA LYS A 79 -2.53 11.00 -4.76
C LYS A 79 -2.50 10.74 -3.26
N LEU A 80 -2.20 9.52 -2.82
CA LEU A 80 -2.05 9.16 -1.41
C LEU A 80 -0.67 9.48 -0.82
N GLN A 81 0.25 10.13 -1.54
CA GLN A 81 1.59 10.45 -1.00
C GLN A 81 1.57 11.45 0.16
N PHE A 82 0.44 12.14 0.42
CA PHE A 82 0.29 12.98 1.63
C PHE A 82 0.50 12.21 2.93
N VAL A 83 0.35 10.87 2.92
CA VAL A 83 0.62 10.00 4.09
C VAL A 83 2.08 10.00 4.53
N ASP A 84 2.97 10.61 3.75
CA ASP A 84 4.37 10.82 4.10
C ASP A 84 4.63 12.14 4.81
N ASP A 85 3.64 13.03 4.93
CA ASP A 85 3.78 14.27 5.69
C ASP A 85 3.64 13.99 7.20
N PRO A 86 4.73 14.03 7.99
CA PRO A 86 4.68 13.76 9.42
C PRO A 86 3.91 14.81 10.22
N LYS A 87 3.70 16.01 9.65
CA LYS A 87 2.88 17.06 10.28
C LYS A 87 1.40 16.77 10.15
N LEU A 88 1.01 16.07 9.09
CA LEU A 88 -0.37 15.65 8.85
C LEU A 88 -0.66 14.33 9.57
N ILE A 89 0.25 13.36 9.45
CA ILE A 89 0.12 12.01 10.01
C ILE A 89 1.45 11.64 10.68
N PRO A 90 1.52 11.64 12.02
CA PRO A 90 2.66 11.13 12.77
C PRO A 90 2.96 9.67 12.39
N PRO A 91 4.25 9.28 12.29
CA PRO A 91 4.64 7.94 11.88
C PRO A 91 3.99 6.81 12.70
N GLU A 92 3.80 7.02 14.00
CA GLU A 92 3.20 6.04 14.91
C GLU A 92 1.74 5.71 14.56
N ASP A 93 0.98 6.68 14.03
CA ASP A 93 -0.45 6.51 13.76
C ASP A 93 -0.74 6.12 12.29
N LYS A 94 0.29 6.09 11.44
CA LYS A 94 0.17 5.82 10.00
C LYS A 94 -0.54 4.50 9.69
N LYS A 95 -0.38 3.49 10.55
CA LYS A 95 -1.03 2.18 10.39
C LYS A 95 -2.56 2.26 10.40
N TYR A 96 -3.14 3.23 11.10
CA TYR A 96 -4.58 3.42 11.19
C TYR A 96 -5.16 4.18 9.98
N VAL A 97 -4.33 4.97 9.29
CA VAL A 97 -4.77 5.77 8.13
C VAL A 97 -5.30 4.89 7.01
N TRP A 98 -4.67 3.74 6.75
CA TRP A 98 -5.12 2.82 5.71
C TRP A 98 -6.56 2.38 5.93
N ARG A 99 -6.96 2.16 7.18
CA ARG A 99 -8.34 1.86 7.54
C ARG A 99 -9.25 3.07 7.29
N ALA A 100 -8.85 4.25 7.77
CA ALA A 100 -9.62 5.48 7.62
C ALA A 100 -9.88 5.85 6.14
N LEU A 101 -8.96 5.52 5.23
CA LEU A 101 -9.19 5.71 3.80
C LEU A 101 -10.40 4.95 3.27
N TRP A 102 -10.66 3.72 3.76
CA TRP A 102 -11.81 2.94 3.32
C TRP A 102 -13.14 3.57 3.70
N ASP A 103 -13.21 4.25 4.83
CA ASP A 103 -14.42 4.91 5.32
C ASP A 103 -14.88 6.04 4.37
N HIS A 104 -13.94 6.63 3.63
CA HIS A 104 -14.20 7.75 2.70
C HIS A 104 -14.03 7.36 1.23
N ALA A 105 -13.53 6.14 0.94
CA ALA A 105 -13.13 5.73 -0.40
C ALA A 105 -14.29 5.75 -1.40
N GLY A 106 -15.49 5.30 -1.00
CA GLY A 106 -16.65 5.14 -1.88
C GLY A 106 -16.28 4.41 -3.17
N GLU A 107 -16.55 5.02 -4.33
CA GLU A 107 -16.18 4.45 -5.64
C GLU A 107 -14.67 4.35 -5.90
N LEU A 108 -13.78 4.73 -4.98
CA LEU A 108 -12.35 4.43 -5.10
C LEU A 108 -12.02 3.02 -4.56
N ALA A 109 -12.84 2.49 -3.65
CA ALA A 109 -12.61 1.18 -3.04
C ALA A 109 -12.66 0.06 -4.09
N PRO A 110 -11.74 -0.91 -4.09
CA PRO A 110 -11.73 -2.01 -5.07
C PRO A 110 -12.91 -2.97 -4.91
N GLY A 111 -13.64 -2.89 -3.81
CA GLY A 111 -14.80 -3.71 -3.46
C GLY A 111 -15.27 -3.34 -2.06
N GLU A 112 -16.03 -4.21 -1.43
CA GLU A 112 -16.37 -4.05 -0.02
C GLU A 112 -15.15 -4.23 0.88
N MET A 113 -15.20 -3.52 2.00
CA MET A 113 -14.24 -3.60 3.06
C MET A 113 -14.21 -5.02 3.65
N ASN A 114 -13.03 -5.55 3.92
CA ASN A 114 -12.83 -6.93 4.38
C ASN A 114 -11.75 -7.01 5.46
N SER A 115 -11.38 -8.23 5.87
CA SER A 115 -10.39 -8.47 6.93
C SER A 115 -8.99 -7.93 6.64
N ARG A 116 -8.67 -7.57 5.39
CA ARG A 116 -7.38 -6.97 5.02
C ARG A 116 -7.41 -5.44 5.06
N SER A 117 -8.58 -4.82 5.04
CA SER A 117 -8.75 -3.37 5.03
C SER A 117 -8.20 -2.74 6.30
N GLY A 118 -7.12 -1.94 6.17
CA GLY A 118 -6.41 -1.34 7.30
C GLY A 118 -5.25 -2.16 7.87
N THR A 119 -4.85 -3.25 7.21
CA THR A 119 -3.72 -4.09 7.64
C THR A 119 -2.46 -3.83 6.79
N HIS A 120 -1.38 -4.56 7.05
CA HIS A 120 -0.19 -4.56 6.18
C HIS A 120 -0.48 -5.14 4.77
N ARG A 121 -1.65 -5.77 4.57
CA ARG A 121 -2.13 -6.30 3.28
C ARG A 121 -3.22 -5.43 2.64
N ASP A 122 -3.23 -4.15 2.99
CA ASP A 122 -4.24 -3.21 2.55
C ASP A 122 -4.05 -2.79 1.07
N HIS A 123 -5.16 -2.65 0.35
CA HIS A 123 -5.15 -2.27 -1.05
C HIS A 123 -4.60 -0.85 -1.29
N PHE A 124 -4.99 0.13 -0.48
CA PHE A 124 -4.50 1.51 -0.60
C PHE A 124 -3.02 1.60 -0.22
N LEU A 125 -2.57 0.79 0.74
CA LEU A 125 -1.14 0.64 1.04
C LEU A 125 -0.37 0.12 -0.18
N TYR A 126 -0.91 -0.86 -0.91
CA TYR A 126 -0.29 -1.35 -2.15
C TYR A 126 -0.23 -0.28 -3.23
N CYS A 127 -1.33 0.44 -3.46
CA CYS A 127 -1.37 1.57 -4.40
C CYS A 127 -0.27 2.60 -4.06
N TYR A 128 -0.21 3.03 -2.80
CA TYR A 128 0.78 3.97 -2.31
C TYR A 128 2.23 3.46 -2.51
N ARG A 129 2.50 2.19 -2.17
CA ARG A 129 3.84 1.60 -2.31
C ARG A 129 4.32 1.55 -3.76
N ILE A 130 3.49 1.09 -4.70
CA ILE A 130 3.89 1.05 -6.12
C ILE A 130 4.09 2.46 -6.69
N ALA A 131 3.31 3.42 -6.22
CA ALA A 131 3.37 4.80 -6.70
C ALA A 131 4.61 5.57 -6.23
N LYS A 132 5.46 4.98 -5.37
CA LYS A 132 6.77 5.56 -5.06
C LYS A 132 7.76 5.43 -6.21
N PHE A 133 7.54 4.47 -7.10
CA PHE A 133 8.39 4.22 -8.25
C PHE A 133 7.97 5.05 -9.47
N ASP A 134 8.79 5.03 -10.52
CA ASP A 134 8.43 5.62 -11.81
C ASP A 134 7.33 4.80 -12.50
N LYS A 135 6.45 5.47 -13.26
CA LYS A 135 5.30 4.81 -13.88
C LYS A 135 5.74 3.79 -14.93
N GLY A 136 6.72 4.16 -15.76
CA GLY A 136 7.23 3.29 -16.81
C GLY A 136 7.88 2.04 -16.23
N ASP A 137 8.62 2.17 -15.11
CA ASP A 137 9.23 1.03 -14.42
C ASP A 137 8.17 0.09 -13.83
N VAL A 138 7.12 0.65 -13.23
CA VAL A 138 5.99 -0.11 -12.68
C VAL A 138 5.24 -0.87 -13.77
N GLU A 139 4.98 -0.23 -14.91
CA GLU A 139 4.33 -0.84 -16.08
C GLU A 139 5.20 -1.95 -16.70
N ARG A 140 6.53 -1.74 -16.82
CA ARG A 140 7.46 -2.79 -17.26
C ARG A 140 7.47 -3.97 -16.30
N GLY A 141 7.31 -3.73 -15.00
CA GLY A 141 7.26 -4.76 -13.96
C GLY A 141 6.16 -5.79 -14.14
N GLY A 142 5.02 -5.36 -14.68
CA GLY A 142 3.89 -6.22 -15.00
C GLY A 142 2.57 -5.60 -14.61
N ASN A 143 1.50 -6.40 -14.66
CA ASN A 143 0.15 -5.92 -14.34
C ASN A 143 -0.10 -5.77 -12.83
N TRP A 144 -1.23 -5.15 -12.47
CA TRP A 144 -1.64 -4.95 -11.08
C TRP A 144 -1.60 -6.23 -10.23
N ARG A 145 -2.06 -7.36 -10.79
CA ARG A 145 -2.07 -8.64 -10.07
C ARG A 145 -0.67 -9.11 -9.72
N ALA A 146 0.31 -8.96 -10.61
CA ALA A 146 1.70 -9.29 -10.33
C ALA A 146 2.27 -8.46 -9.17
N TRP A 147 1.98 -7.15 -9.16
CA TRP A 147 2.38 -6.26 -8.08
C TRP A 147 1.72 -6.60 -6.74
N VAL A 148 0.42 -6.92 -6.74
CA VAL A 148 -0.26 -7.39 -5.52
C VAL A 148 0.36 -8.69 -5.03
N GLU A 149 0.54 -9.70 -5.89
CA GLU A 149 1.16 -10.97 -5.51
C GLU A 149 2.58 -10.78 -4.93
N PHE A 150 3.31 -9.78 -5.41
CA PHE A 150 4.63 -9.41 -4.90
C PHE A 150 4.54 -8.73 -3.52
N LEU A 151 3.74 -7.66 -3.39
CA LEU A 151 3.59 -6.88 -2.16
C LEU A 151 2.86 -7.63 -1.04
N ASP A 152 2.06 -8.64 -1.39
CA ASP A 152 1.30 -9.47 -0.45
C ASP A 152 2.17 -10.58 0.17
N SER A 153 3.42 -10.72 -0.26
CA SER A 153 4.37 -11.71 0.26
C SER A 153 4.86 -11.31 1.67
N PRO A 154 4.73 -12.19 2.69
CA PRO A 154 5.14 -11.93 4.08
C PRO A 154 6.52 -11.31 4.23
N LYS A 155 7.51 -11.90 3.56
CA LYS A 155 8.90 -11.48 3.63
C LYS A 155 9.15 -10.11 3.00
N ILE A 156 8.37 -9.76 1.97
CA ILE A 156 8.53 -8.51 1.23
C ILE A 156 7.87 -7.36 1.98
N HIS A 157 6.64 -7.56 2.48
CA HIS A 157 5.93 -6.48 3.15
C HIS A 157 6.45 -6.15 4.55
N SER A 158 7.14 -7.10 5.20
CA SER A 158 7.70 -6.93 6.55
C SER A 158 9.05 -6.21 6.57
N ASP A 159 9.71 -6.06 5.42
CA ASP A 159 11.07 -5.53 5.32
C ASP A 159 11.17 -4.48 4.22
N GLU A 160 11.06 -3.21 4.60
CA GLU A 160 11.08 -2.07 3.67
C GLU A 160 12.37 -1.99 2.84
N ARG A 161 13.48 -2.55 3.34
CA ARG A 161 14.76 -2.59 2.63
C ARG A 161 14.65 -3.34 1.30
N ILE A 162 13.72 -4.29 1.18
CA ILE A 162 13.48 -5.02 -0.08
C ILE A 162 12.84 -4.10 -1.14
N LEU A 163 11.92 -3.22 -0.74
CA LEU A 163 11.31 -2.25 -1.64
C LEU A 163 12.32 -1.17 -2.07
N ASP A 164 13.16 -0.71 -1.15
CA ASP A 164 14.26 0.22 -1.46
C ASP A 164 15.22 -0.38 -2.49
N TRP A 165 15.62 -1.64 -2.28
CA TRP A 165 16.47 -2.38 -3.20
C TRP A 165 15.85 -2.50 -4.60
N ILE A 166 14.56 -2.86 -4.68
CA ILE A 166 13.83 -2.96 -5.95
C ILE A 166 13.75 -1.62 -6.67
N GLY A 167 13.53 -0.52 -5.94
CA GLY A 167 13.55 0.83 -6.51
C GLY A 167 14.88 1.20 -7.18
N ALA A 168 16.00 0.74 -6.61
CA ALA A 168 17.31 0.93 -7.22
C ALA A 168 17.50 0.06 -8.49
N LYS A 169 16.98 -1.17 -8.47
CA LYS A 169 17.19 -2.17 -9.53
C LYS A 169 16.28 -2.03 -10.74
N MET A 170 15.04 -1.60 -10.56
CA MET A 170 14.09 -1.45 -11.67
C MET A 170 14.54 -0.45 -12.74
N LYS A 171 15.48 0.44 -12.41
CA LYS A 171 16.09 1.39 -13.35
C LYS A 171 17.01 0.72 -14.36
N THR A 172 17.56 -0.45 -14.04
CA THR A 172 18.54 -1.16 -14.88
C THR A 172 17.93 -2.32 -15.64
N ILE A 173 16.68 -2.69 -15.37
CA ILE A 173 16.01 -3.81 -16.03
C ILE A 173 15.24 -3.37 -17.27
N ASN A 174 15.52 -4.04 -18.38
CA ASN A 174 14.78 -3.87 -19.63
C ASN A 174 13.69 -4.93 -19.84
N LYS A 175 13.81 -6.07 -19.15
CA LYS A 175 12.85 -7.18 -19.20
C LYS A 175 11.45 -6.72 -18.81
N LYS A 176 10.42 -7.22 -19.49
CA LYS A 176 9.00 -7.00 -19.12
C LYS A 176 8.49 -8.11 -18.21
N ASN A 177 7.46 -7.81 -17.43
CA ASN A 177 6.79 -8.75 -16.51
C ASN A 177 7.75 -9.38 -15.47
N TRP A 178 8.84 -8.69 -15.13
CA TRP A 178 9.89 -9.20 -14.26
C TRP A 178 9.43 -9.43 -12.82
N VAL A 179 8.41 -8.71 -12.34
CA VAL A 179 7.95 -8.78 -10.94
C VAL A 179 7.51 -10.19 -10.55
N ARG A 180 6.88 -10.95 -11.46
CA ARG A 180 6.47 -12.33 -11.18
C ARG A 180 7.65 -13.27 -10.99
N ILE A 181 8.66 -13.13 -11.85
CA ILE A 181 9.88 -13.95 -11.79
C ILE A 181 10.64 -13.59 -10.51
N LEU A 182 10.77 -12.28 -10.22
CA LEU A 182 11.39 -11.80 -9.00
C LEU A 182 10.69 -12.34 -7.75
N ASN A 183 9.35 -12.23 -7.68
CA ASN A 183 8.58 -12.71 -6.54
C ASN A 183 8.86 -14.19 -6.26
N ARG A 184 8.86 -15.03 -7.29
CA ARG A 184 9.14 -16.46 -7.17
C ARG A 184 10.52 -16.71 -6.59
N ASN A 185 11.54 -16.06 -7.16
CA ASN A 185 12.92 -16.29 -6.77
C ASN A 185 13.24 -15.72 -5.39
N VAL A 186 12.71 -14.53 -5.05
CA VAL A 186 12.85 -13.93 -3.71
C VAL A 186 12.20 -14.83 -2.66
N ARG A 187 10.99 -15.35 -2.92
CA ARG A 187 10.33 -16.29 -2.00
C ARG A 187 11.14 -17.57 -1.80
N GLN A 188 11.76 -18.09 -2.86
CA GLN A 188 12.60 -19.28 -2.77
C GLN A 188 13.87 -19.02 -1.94
N VAL A 189 14.58 -17.92 -2.20
CA VAL A 189 15.81 -17.59 -1.48
C VAL A 189 15.54 -17.23 -0.01
N LEU A 190 14.40 -16.61 0.28
CA LEU A 190 14.03 -16.18 1.64
C LEU A 190 13.11 -17.16 2.40
N LYS A 191 12.81 -18.34 1.83
CA LYS A 191 11.79 -19.27 2.34
C LYS A 191 11.91 -19.52 3.85
N ASP A 192 13.12 -19.81 4.31
CA ASP A 192 13.43 -20.18 5.69
C ASP A 192 14.35 -19.16 6.36
N LYS A 193 14.39 -17.92 5.85
CA LYS A 193 15.24 -16.84 6.37
C LYS A 193 14.40 -15.80 7.07
N ASP A 194 14.78 -15.45 8.30
CA ASP A 194 14.32 -14.24 8.95
C ASP A 194 15.26 -13.08 8.56
N THR A 195 14.73 -12.12 7.79
CA THR A 195 15.52 -11.03 7.23
C THR A 195 15.99 -10.04 8.29
N SER A 196 15.39 -10.04 9.49
CA SER A 196 15.80 -9.16 10.59
C SER A 196 17.21 -9.46 11.10
N PHE A 197 17.70 -10.69 10.96
CA PHE A 197 19.08 -11.08 11.32
C PHE A 197 20.14 -10.67 10.29
N TYR A 198 19.73 -10.18 9.12
CA TYR A 198 20.66 -9.75 8.09
C TYR A 198 20.87 -8.24 8.18
N THR A 199 22.12 -7.81 8.08
CA THR A 199 22.43 -6.40 7.79
C THR A 199 21.89 -6.02 6.41
N LYS A 200 21.76 -4.72 6.14
CA LYS A 200 21.31 -4.22 4.83
C LYS A 200 22.18 -4.76 3.68
N GLY A 201 23.50 -4.77 3.87
CA GLY A 201 24.45 -5.27 2.87
C GLY A 201 24.29 -6.76 2.59
N GLU A 202 24.14 -7.58 3.63
CA GLU A 202 23.96 -9.04 3.47
C GLU A 202 22.62 -9.38 2.81
N LEU A 203 21.54 -8.71 3.21
CA LEU A 203 20.24 -8.88 2.57
C LEU A 203 20.31 -8.50 1.08
N TYR A 204 20.93 -7.37 0.76
CA TYR A 204 21.07 -6.93 -0.63
C TYR A 204 21.90 -7.93 -1.42
N ALA A 205 23.02 -8.43 -0.88
CA ALA A 205 23.84 -9.44 -1.53
C ALA A 205 23.07 -10.75 -1.82
N LEU A 206 22.13 -11.16 -0.95
CA LEU A 206 21.24 -12.30 -1.23
C LEU A 206 20.28 -11.99 -2.39
N LEU A 207 19.71 -10.80 -2.40
CA LEU A 207 18.79 -10.36 -3.45
C LEU A 207 19.50 -10.12 -4.80
N GLU A 208 20.76 -9.71 -4.80
CA GLU A 208 21.60 -9.59 -6.00
C GLU A 208 21.73 -10.92 -6.73
N LYS A 209 21.89 -12.03 -6.01
CA LYS A 209 21.94 -13.37 -6.63
C LYS A 209 20.65 -13.67 -7.38
N VAL A 210 19.51 -13.38 -6.76
CA VAL A 210 18.19 -13.52 -7.37
C VAL A 210 18.04 -12.65 -8.61
N TRP A 211 18.53 -11.42 -8.55
CA TRP A 211 18.44 -10.46 -9.65
C TRP A 211 19.28 -10.87 -10.85
N ASN A 212 20.53 -11.29 -10.61
CA ASN A 212 21.43 -11.75 -11.67
C ASN A 212 20.88 -12.96 -12.42
N ASP A 213 20.18 -13.86 -11.74
CA ASP A 213 19.54 -15.02 -12.37
C ASP A 213 18.32 -14.62 -13.24
N LEU A 214 17.68 -13.49 -12.92
CA LEU A 214 16.57 -12.93 -13.68
C LEU A 214 17.03 -12.32 -15.00
N ASP A 215 18.23 -11.73 -15.04
CA ASP A 215 18.88 -11.21 -16.24
C ASP A 215 19.45 -12.35 -17.12
N LYS A 216 20.02 -13.41 -16.50
CA LYS A 216 20.60 -14.55 -17.22
C LYS A 216 19.60 -15.46 -17.94
N THR A 217 18.31 -15.38 -17.61
CA THR A 217 17.26 -16.20 -18.27
C THR A 217 17.00 -15.81 -19.73
N GLU A 218 17.74 -14.83 -20.29
CA GLU A 218 17.75 -14.47 -21.71
C GLU A 218 18.86 -15.14 -22.55
N ALA A 219 19.80 -15.88 -21.94
CA ALA A 219 20.92 -16.49 -22.68
C ALA A 219 20.64 -17.92 -23.20
N LYS A 220 19.38 -18.34 -23.29
CA LYS A 220 18.97 -19.64 -23.83
C LYS A 220 17.80 -19.52 -24.78
#